data_AF-A0A6J1W883-F1
#
_entry.id   AF-A0A6J1W883-F1
#
_cell.length_a   1.000
_cell.length_b   1.000
_cell.length_c   1.000
_cell.angle_alpha   90.00
_cell.angle_beta   90.00
_cell.angle_gamma   90.00
#
_symmetry.space_group_name_H-M   'P 1'
#
loop_
_entity.id
_entity.type
_entity.pdbx_description
1 polymer ?
#
loop_
_entity_poly.entity_id
_entity_poly.type
_entity_poly.pdbx_seq_one_letter_code
_entity_poly.pdbx_strand_id
1 'polypeptide(L)'
;MGCARGVCTSEKIFIFINIAFAMYSGALLATAARLAWDPSTYTWFRFLCAAQYRASAAYVLAAGLWLAALVYLAAATAATAAHRSRRVAPALHLYACGVVCLALSEVGYGAWMAVSLAAWWRTAPQAELARRGIDLLHDIKPALLAVERYRDVARPVYDMIEEVEREAPNNVFVIIVFGVLGMILQVAAVVMACRLARRAQQPERSPLAAEAKLGASGAAAAAAAAGMFNYTCVAARRRPPAAGRTS
;
A
#
# COMPACT_ATOMS: atom_id res chain seq x y z
N MET A 1 -26.17 -19.22 -1.64
CA MET A 1 -25.23 -18.13 -1.28
C MET A 1 -23.89 -18.38 -1.98
N GLY A 2 -23.79 -18.05 -3.27
CA GLY A 2 -22.56 -18.22 -4.04
C GLY A 2 -21.83 -16.89 -4.14
N CYS A 3 -20.84 -16.66 -3.27
CA CYS A 3 -19.87 -15.59 -3.50
C CYS A 3 -19.16 -15.92 -4.81
N ALA A 4 -19.38 -15.14 -5.87
CA ALA A 4 -18.63 -15.31 -7.11
C ALA A 4 -17.14 -15.37 -6.75
N ARG A 5 -16.44 -16.47 -7.08
CA ARG A 5 -15.11 -16.82 -6.54
C ARG A 5 -14.13 -15.64 -6.49
N GLY A 6 -14.18 -14.70 -7.45
CA GLY A 6 -13.32 -13.50 -7.47
C GLY A 6 -13.66 -12.35 -6.52
N VAL A 7 -14.84 -12.34 -5.88
CA VAL A 7 -15.24 -11.32 -4.88
C VAL A 7 -14.64 -11.66 -3.52
N CYS A 8 -14.82 -12.92 -3.10
CA CYS A 8 -14.26 -13.43 -1.86
C CYS A 8 -12.73 -13.46 -1.85
N THR A 9 -12.06 -13.64 -3.01
CA THR A 9 -10.59 -13.63 -3.06
C THR A 9 -10.01 -12.21 -2.88
N SER A 10 -10.64 -11.17 -3.45
CA SER A 10 -10.08 -9.82 -3.34
C SER A 10 -10.17 -9.23 -1.94
N GLU A 11 -11.26 -9.50 -1.23
CA GLU A 11 -11.42 -9.05 0.16
C GLU A 11 -10.43 -9.77 1.08
N LYS A 12 -10.24 -11.08 0.91
CA LYS A 12 -9.25 -11.86 1.68
C LYS A 12 -7.83 -11.33 1.48
N ILE A 13 -7.42 -11.10 0.23
CA ILE A 13 -6.08 -10.57 -0.07
C ILE A 13 -5.90 -9.18 0.58
N PHE A 14 -6.91 -8.32 0.50
CA PHE A 14 -6.86 -6.99 1.14
C PHE A 14 -6.69 -7.09 2.66
N ILE A 15 -7.37 -8.04 3.31
CA ILE A 15 -7.20 -8.30 4.75
C ILE A 15 -5.76 -8.78 5.04
N PHE A 16 -5.23 -9.74 4.30
CA PHE A 16 -3.86 -10.23 4.49
C PHE A 16 -2.81 -9.14 4.35
N ILE A 17 -2.95 -8.27 3.34
CA ILE A 17 -2.05 -7.13 3.15
C ILE A 17 -2.10 -6.19 4.37
N ASN A 18 -3.29 -5.91 4.90
CA ASN A 18 -3.42 -5.03 6.07
C ASN A 18 -2.95 -5.68 7.38
N ILE A 19 -3.01 -7.01 7.50
CA ILE A 19 -2.37 -7.73 8.61
C ILE A 19 -0.84 -7.57 8.52
N ALA A 20 -0.26 -7.74 7.32
CA ALA A 20 1.17 -7.52 7.13
C ALA A 20 1.57 -6.06 7.46
N PHE A 21 0.77 -5.08 7.05
CA PHE A 21 0.98 -3.68 7.44
C PHE A 21 0.82 -3.42 8.93
N ALA A 22 -0.08 -4.10 9.62
CA ALA A 22 -0.22 -4.01 11.07
C ALA A 22 1.06 -4.51 11.77
N MET A 23 1.58 -5.66 11.32
CA MET A 23 2.84 -6.21 11.83
C MET A 23 4.03 -5.26 11.56
N TYR A 24 4.11 -4.71 10.35
CA TYR A 24 5.17 -3.78 9.98
C TYR A 24 5.09 -2.46 10.75
N SER A 25 3.87 -1.94 10.97
CA SER A 25 3.64 -0.77 11.82
C SER A 25 4.11 -1.03 13.25
N GLY A 26 3.78 -2.18 13.83
CA GLY A 26 4.27 -2.58 15.16
C GLY A 26 5.79 -2.65 15.22
N ALA A 27 6.45 -3.22 14.20
CA ALA A 27 7.90 -3.27 14.11
C ALA A 27 8.55 -1.88 14.01
N LEU A 28 7.98 -0.97 13.21
CA LEU A 28 8.44 0.42 13.11
C LEU A 28 8.29 1.16 14.44
N LEU A 29 7.14 1.03 15.12
CA LEU A 29 6.91 1.67 16.41
C LEU A 29 7.83 1.11 17.50
N ALA A 30 8.06 -0.20 17.54
CA ALA A 30 9.02 -0.82 18.45
C ALA A 30 10.45 -0.33 18.17
N THR A 31 10.82 -0.20 16.89
CA THR A 31 12.11 0.34 16.47
C THR A 31 12.25 1.81 16.88
N ALA A 32 11.22 2.64 16.68
CA ALA A 32 11.21 4.03 17.11
C ALA A 32 11.34 4.16 18.64
N ALA A 33 10.61 3.33 19.40
CA ALA A 33 10.71 3.29 20.86
C ALA A 33 12.13 2.92 21.31
N ARG A 34 12.75 1.94 20.64
CA ARG A 34 14.14 1.55 20.91
C ARG A 34 15.13 2.68 20.61
N LEU A 35 14.97 3.38 19.49
CA LEU A 35 15.78 4.55 19.14
C LEU A 35 15.59 5.73 20.13
N ALA A 36 14.43 5.83 20.76
CA ALA A 36 14.16 6.86 21.76
C ALA A 36 14.73 6.52 23.14
N TRP A 37 14.59 5.26 23.58
CA TRP A 37 14.90 4.83 24.96
C TRP A 37 16.24 4.13 25.17
N ASP A 38 16.82 3.49 24.15
CA ASP A 38 18.09 2.78 24.31
C ASP A 38 19.26 3.65 23.83
N PRO A 39 20.06 4.24 24.76
CA PRO A 39 21.20 5.08 24.39
C PRO A 39 22.34 4.28 23.76
N SER A 40 22.38 2.95 23.92
CA SER A 40 23.44 2.09 23.38
C SER A 40 23.21 1.69 21.91
N THR A 41 21.96 1.75 21.45
CA THR A 41 21.58 1.42 20.06
C THR A 41 22.08 2.52 19.10
N TYR A 42 22.94 2.15 18.15
CA TYR A 42 23.55 3.04 17.14
C TYR A 42 24.27 4.28 17.71
N THR A 43 24.97 4.14 18.85
CA THR A 43 25.78 5.20 19.49
C THR A 43 26.65 5.96 18.49
N TRP A 44 27.40 5.25 17.65
CA TRP A 44 28.26 5.83 16.62
C TRP A 44 27.49 6.75 15.66
N PHE A 45 26.34 6.32 15.15
CA PHE A 45 25.52 7.11 14.24
C PHE A 45 24.93 8.34 14.92
N ARG A 46 24.56 8.21 16.20
CA ARG A 46 24.06 9.31 17.02
C ARG A 46 25.11 10.40 17.27
N PHE A 47 26.39 10.02 17.45
CA PHE A 47 27.48 10.98 17.65
C PHE A 47 27.96 11.61 16.34
N LEU A 48 28.13 10.82 15.28
CA LEU A 48 28.68 11.29 14.01
C LEU A 48 27.66 12.06 13.17
N CYS A 49 26.38 11.64 13.22
CA CYS A 49 25.30 12.16 12.39
C CYS A 49 24.04 12.46 13.22
N ALA A 50 24.17 13.29 14.27
CA ALA A 50 23.08 13.55 15.21
C ALA A 50 21.78 14.06 14.55
N ALA A 51 21.89 14.92 13.54
CA ALA A 51 20.73 15.46 12.83
C ALA A 51 20.00 14.37 12.03
N GLN A 52 20.75 13.54 11.30
CA GLN A 52 20.24 12.41 10.53
C GLN A 52 19.61 11.39 11.46
N TYR A 53 20.25 11.05 12.57
CA TYR A 53 19.70 10.15 13.60
C TYR A 53 18.33 10.63 14.12
N ARG A 54 18.22 11.91 14.49
CA ARG A 54 16.95 12.47 15.00
C ARG A 54 15.87 12.49 13.93
N ALA A 55 16.23 12.83 12.69
CA ALA A 55 15.30 12.77 11.56
C ALA A 55 14.83 11.34 11.31
N SER A 56 15.73 10.36 11.33
CA SER A 56 15.38 8.93 11.18
C SER A 56 14.44 8.45 12.28
N ALA A 57 14.75 8.75 13.54
CA ALA A 57 13.91 8.33 14.67
C ALA A 57 12.50 8.93 14.58
N ALA A 58 12.40 10.23 14.24
CA ALA A 58 11.12 10.90 14.05
C ALA A 58 10.36 10.33 12.84
N TYR A 59 11.05 10.07 11.73
CA TYR A 59 10.46 9.51 10.52
C TYR A 59 9.90 8.10 10.75
N VAL A 60 10.69 7.22 11.38
CA VAL A 60 10.25 5.84 11.70
C VAL A 60 9.02 5.85 12.60
N LEU A 61 8.98 6.75 13.60
CA LEU A 61 7.80 6.92 14.45
C LEU A 61 6.58 7.39 13.65
N ALA A 62 6.75 8.45 12.85
CA ALA A 62 5.68 9.03 12.04
C ALA A 62 5.14 8.03 11.02
N ALA A 63 6.02 7.31 10.32
CA ALA A 63 5.66 6.26 9.37
C ALA A 63 4.93 5.10 10.06
N GLY A 64 5.40 4.67 11.23
CA GLY A 64 4.74 3.63 12.04
C GLY A 64 3.31 4.02 12.44
N LEU A 65 3.13 5.25 12.94
CA LEU A 65 1.82 5.79 13.32
C LEU A 65 0.90 5.98 12.11
N TRP A 66 1.44 6.49 10.99
CA TRP A 66 0.68 6.65 9.75
C TRP A 66 0.18 5.30 9.23
N LEU A 67 1.05 4.29 9.23
CA LEU A 67 0.68 2.94 8.81
C LEU A 67 -0.37 2.32 9.74
N ALA A 68 -0.27 2.54 11.06
CA ALA A 68 -1.29 2.12 12.02
C ALA A 68 -2.66 2.76 11.71
N ALA A 69 -2.67 4.06 11.40
CA ALA A 69 -3.90 4.78 11.02
C ALA A 69 -4.51 4.22 9.73
N LEU A 70 -3.69 3.87 8.73
CA LEU A 70 -4.15 3.22 7.49
C LEU A 70 -4.76 1.84 7.75
N VAL A 71 -4.13 1.03 8.60
CA VAL A 71 -4.66 -0.28 9.01
C VAL A 71 -5.99 -0.12 9.74
N TYR A 72 -6.09 0.85 10.64
CA TYR A 72 -7.35 1.16 11.33
C TYR A 72 -8.44 1.58 10.35
N LEU A 73 -8.11 2.45 9.38
CA LEU A 73 -9.04 2.85 8.32
C LEU A 73 -9.50 1.65 7.49
N ALA A 74 -8.60 0.72 7.14
CA ALA A 74 -8.95 -0.51 6.45
C ALA A 74 -9.89 -1.40 7.29
N ALA A 75 -9.62 -1.58 8.57
CA ALA A 75 -10.50 -2.33 9.47
C ALA A 75 -11.89 -1.68 9.60
N ALA A 76 -11.95 -0.35 9.72
CA ALA A 76 -13.19 0.41 9.75
C ALA A 76 -13.97 0.28 8.43
N THR A 77 -13.28 0.27 7.28
CA THR A 77 -13.93 0.03 5.98
C THR A 77 -14.53 -1.37 5.88
N ALA A 78 -13.85 -2.39 6.41
CA ALA A 78 -14.36 -3.76 6.43
C ALA A 78 -15.61 -3.88 7.33
N ALA A 79 -15.61 -3.25 8.50
CA ALA A 79 -16.75 -3.24 9.41
C ALA A 79 -17.97 -2.51 8.80
N THR A 80 -17.73 -1.37 8.12
CA THR A 80 -18.81 -0.59 7.47
C THR A 80 -19.33 -1.24 6.18
N ALA A 81 -18.51 -2.04 5.49
CA ALA A 81 -18.93 -2.84 4.34
C ALA A 81 -20.00 -3.89 4.70
N ALA A 82 -19.94 -4.45 5.91
CA ALA A 82 -20.98 -5.36 6.42
C ALA A 82 -22.37 -4.70 6.50
N HIS A 83 -22.42 -3.38 6.72
CA HIS A 83 -23.65 -2.59 6.78
C HIS A 83 -24.04 -1.93 5.44
N ARG A 84 -23.38 -2.30 4.33
CA ARG A 84 -23.66 -1.84 2.96
C ARG A 84 -23.81 -0.31 2.85
N SER A 85 -22.91 0.42 3.52
CA SER A 85 -22.94 1.89 3.59
C SER A 85 -22.35 2.56 2.34
N ARG A 86 -22.94 3.68 1.91
CA ARG A 86 -22.48 4.51 0.78
C ARG A 86 -21.09 5.12 1.00
N ARG A 87 -20.56 5.07 2.23
CA ARG A 87 -19.27 5.65 2.65
C ARG A 87 -18.05 4.74 2.39
N VAL A 88 -18.24 3.50 1.95
CA VAL A 88 -17.13 2.55 1.74
C VAL A 88 -16.18 2.99 0.62
N ALA A 89 -16.73 3.44 -0.52
CA ALA A 89 -15.93 3.90 -1.66
C ALA A 89 -14.99 5.08 -1.33
N PRO A 90 -15.46 6.21 -0.73
CA PRO A 90 -14.56 7.31 -0.39
C PRO A 90 -13.52 6.93 0.66
N ALA A 91 -13.86 6.05 1.61
CA ALA A 91 -12.91 5.57 2.61
C ALA A 91 -11.77 4.71 2.00
N LEU A 92 -12.09 3.88 1.00
CA LEU A 92 -11.08 3.12 0.24
C LEU A 92 -10.18 4.02 -0.62
N HIS A 93 -10.71 5.10 -1.18
CA HIS A 93 -9.89 6.09 -1.88
C HIS A 93 -8.96 6.85 -0.94
N LEU A 94 -9.44 7.23 0.25
CA LEU A 94 -8.62 7.86 1.27
C LEU A 94 -7.48 6.92 1.72
N TYR A 95 -7.78 5.64 1.92
CA TYR A 95 -6.78 4.61 2.20
C TYR A 95 -5.74 4.52 1.09
N ALA A 96 -6.16 4.41 -0.18
CA ALA A 96 -5.25 4.32 -1.32
C ALA A 96 -4.36 5.57 -1.43
N CYS A 97 -4.94 6.76 -1.27
CA CYS A 97 -4.19 8.02 -1.24
C CYS A 97 -3.16 8.01 -0.11
N GLY A 98 -3.54 7.58 1.09
CA GLY A 98 -2.63 7.51 2.23
C GLY A 98 -1.48 6.51 2.04
N VAL A 99 -1.71 5.38 1.38
CA VAL A 99 -0.64 4.43 1.01
C VAL A 99 0.30 5.05 -0.03
N VAL A 100 -0.22 5.77 -1.02
CA VAL A 100 0.62 6.47 -2.03
C VAL A 100 1.45 7.57 -1.37
N CYS A 101 0.86 8.36 -0.48
CA CYS A 101 1.59 9.38 0.30
C CYS A 101 2.72 8.76 1.11
N LEU A 102 2.48 7.59 1.73
CA LEU A 102 3.51 6.87 2.48
C LEU A 102 4.65 6.44 1.54
N ALA A 103 4.33 5.81 0.40
CA ALA A 103 5.33 5.36 -0.58
C ALA A 103 6.20 6.53 -1.10
N LEU A 104 5.58 7.66 -1.44
CA LEU A 104 6.31 8.85 -1.88
C LEU A 104 7.20 9.41 -0.76
N SER A 105 6.72 9.36 0.49
CA SER A 105 7.52 9.79 1.64
C SER A 105 8.73 8.89 1.87
N GLU A 106 8.60 7.58 1.68
CA GLU A 106 9.70 6.61 1.83
C GLU A 106 10.77 6.83 0.77
N VAL A 107 10.37 7.02 -0.49
CA VAL A 107 11.30 7.33 -1.58
C VAL A 107 11.99 8.67 -1.33
N GLY A 108 11.22 9.70 -0.96
CA GLY A 108 11.76 11.03 -0.67
C GLY A 108 12.72 11.03 0.51
N TYR A 109 12.36 10.34 1.59
CA TYR A 109 13.22 10.16 2.76
C TYR A 109 14.48 9.37 2.43
N GLY A 110 14.37 8.27 1.68
CA GLY A 110 15.51 7.46 1.25
C GLY A 110 16.49 8.26 0.38
N ALA A 111 15.97 9.01 -0.58
CA ALA A 111 16.78 9.91 -1.42
C ALA A 111 17.45 11.01 -0.58
N TRP A 112 16.69 11.67 0.30
CA TRP A 112 17.24 12.67 1.21
C TRP A 112 18.34 12.11 2.11
N MET A 113 18.14 10.92 2.68
CA MET A 113 19.11 10.25 3.54
C MET A 113 20.39 9.92 2.77
N ALA A 114 20.28 9.35 1.57
CA ALA A 114 21.43 9.02 0.73
C ALA A 114 22.24 10.28 0.35
N VAL A 115 21.57 11.36 -0.07
CA VAL A 115 22.23 12.63 -0.40
C VAL A 115 22.84 13.27 0.84
N SER A 116 22.15 13.26 1.98
CA SER A 116 22.63 13.84 3.24
C SER A 116 23.84 13.10 3.78
N LEU A 117 23.87 11.78 3.69
CA LEU A 117 25.02 10.97 4.05
C LEU A 117 26.19 11.18 3.09
N ALA A 118 25.93 11.23 1.78
CA ALA A 118 26.97 11.49 0.79
C ALA A 118 27.56 12.90 0.91
N ALA A 119 26.76 13.88 1.30
CA ALA A 119 27.21 15.25 1.59
C ALA A 119 28.03 15.27 2.89
N TRP A 120 27.48 14.73 3.97
CA TRP A 120 28.17 14.61 5.26
C TRP A 120 29.53 13.91 5.10
N TRP A 121 29.57 12.79 4.37
CA TRP A 121 30.81 12.07 4.10
C TRP A 121 31.86 12.95 3.44
N ARG A 122 31.46 13.85 2.54
CA ARG A 122 32.39 14.72 1.78
C ARG A 122 32.83 15.96 2.54
N THR A 123 31.96 16.56 3.36
CA THR A 123 32.17 17.92 3.87
C THR A 123 32.31 18.01 5.39
N ALA A 124 31.90 17.00 6.16
CA ALA A 124 31.90 17.12 7.61
C ALA A 124 33.28 16.82 8.21
N PRO A 125 33.79 17.63 9.14
CA PRO A 125 35.05 17.33 9.84
C PRO A 125 34.94 16.05 10.68
N GLN A 126 33.74 15.70 11.18
CA GLN A 126 33.52 14.42 11.85
C GLN A 126 33.63 13.22 10.89
N ALA A 127 33.40 13.41 9.58
CA ALA A 127 33.62 12.35 8.60
C ALA A 127 35.12 12.06 8.42
N GLU A 128 35.99 13.05 8.65
CA GLU A 128 37.44 12.82 8.65
C GLU A 128 37.88 11.99 9.86
N LEU A 129 37.26 12.19 11.03
CA LEU A 129 37.42 11.29 12.18
C LEU A 129 36.93 9.87 11.88
N ALA A 130 35.81 9.72 11.16
CA ALA A 130 35.30 8.42 10.76
C ALA A 130 36.23 7.71 9.75
N ARG A 131 36.74 8.43 8.75
CA ARG A 131 37.73 7.92 7.79
C ARG A 131 39.03 7.51 8.48
N ARG A 132 39.60 8.41 9.29
CA ARG A 132 40.79 8.10 10.09
C ARG A 132 40.53 6.95 11.04
N GLY A 133 39.34 6.81 11.60
CA GLY A 133 38.95 5.67 12.43
C GLY A 133 38.88 4.35 11.66
N ILE A 134 38.39 4.37 10.41
CA ILE A 134 38.38 3.20 9.51
C ILE A 134 39.82 2.81 9.13
N ASP A 135 40.67 3.78 8.82
CA ASP A 135 42.09 3.56 8.51
C ASP A 135 42.83 3.02 9.75
N LEU A 136 42.60 3.63 10.91
CA LEU A 136 43.18 3.18 12.18
C LEU A 136 42.70 1.77 12.54
N LEU A 137 41.45 1.41 12.26
CA LEU A 137 40.93 0.05 12.45
C LEU A 137 41.66 -0.97 11.57
N HIS A 138 42.04 -0.61 10.34
CA HIS A 138 42.84 -1.47 9.46
C HIS A 138 44.25 -1.68 10.02
N ASP A 139 44.85 -0.66 10.60
CA ASP A 139 46.20 -0.72 11.17
C ASP A 139 46.22 -1.35 12.59
N ILE A 140 45.16 -1.16 13.36
CA ILE A 140 45.04 -1.66 14.74
C ILE A 140 44.70 -3.14 14.79
N LYS A 141 43.93 -3.68 13.83
CA LYS A 141 43.61 -5.12 13.74
C LYS A 141 44.85 -6.02 13.85
N PRO A 142 45.92 -5.83 13.05
CA PRO A 142 47.14 -6.61 13.18
C PRO A 142 47.96 -6.26 14.44
N ALA A 143 47.94 -4.99 14.89
CA ALA A 143 48.68 -4.56 16.08
C ALA A 143 48.09 -5.11 17.40
N LEU A 144 46.76 -5.24 17.50
CA LEU A 144 46.05 -5.86 18.63
C LEU A 144 46.40 -7.34 18.79
N LEU A 145 46.65 -8.05 17.68
CA LEU A 145 47.10 -9.44 17.69
C LEU A 145 48.60 -9.57 18.03
N ALA A 146 49.41 -8.54 17.75
CA ALA A 146 50.84 -8.52 18.01
C ALA A 146 51.20 -8.23 19.49
N VAL A 147 50.32 -7.57 20.25
CA VAL A 147 50.57 -7.26 21.67
C VAL A 147 50.04 -8.39 22.56
N GLU A 148 50.92 -9.36 22.83
CA GLU A 148 50.65 -10.54 23.67
C GLU A 148 50.06 -10.21 25.05
N ARG A 149 50.39 -9.03 25.60
CA ARG A 149 49.96 -8.54 26.91
C ARG A 149 48.47 -8.18 27.00
N TYR A 150 47.80 -7.88 25.88
CA TYR A 150 46.37 -7.50 25.88
C TYR A 150 45.49 -8.50 25.13
N ARG A 151 46.04 -9.69 24.81
CA ARG A 151 45.37 -10.71 23.99
C ARG A 151 43.96 -11.07 24.49
N ASP A 152 43.76 -11.12 25.81
CA ASP A 152 42.48 -11.50 26.42
C ASP A 152 41.38 -10.44 26.26
N VAL A 153 41.75 -9.17 26.06
CA VAL A 153 40.81 -8.06 25.82
C VAL A 153 40.72 -7.71 24.34
N ALA A 154 41.82 -7.88 23.61
CA ALA A 154 41.93 -7.65 22.18
C ALA A 154 41.10 -8.64 21.37
N ARG A 155 41.07 -9.92 21.77
CA ARG A 155 40.40 -10.99 21.03
C ARG A 155 38.87 -10.82 20.97
N PRO A 156 38.16 -10.54 22.09
CA PRO A 156 36.73 -10.24 22.02
C PRO A 156 36.39 -9.02 21.16
N VAL A 157 37.23 -7.97 21.20
CA VAL A 157 37.03 -6.76 20.40
C VAL A 157 37.26 -7.05 18.92
N TYR A 158 38.29 -7.82 18.59
CA TYR A 158 38.57 -8.27 17.22
C TYR A 158 37.44 -9.13 16.67
N ASP A 159 36.98 -10.13 17.44
CA ASP A 159 35.88 -11.01 17.05
C ASP A 159 34.59 -10.20 16.80
N MET A 160 34.30 -9.19 17.64
CA MET A 160 33.16 -8.30 17.45
C MET A 160 33.28 -7.44 16.17
N ILE A 161 34.48 -6.97 15.82
CA ILE A 161 34.71 -6.20 14.60
C ILE A 161 34.56 -7.09 13.36
N GLU A 162 35.11 -8.30 13.40
CA GLU A 162 35.02 -9.27 12.29
C GLU A 162 33.58 -9.73 12.07
N GLU A 163 32.82 -9.97 13.14
CA GLU A 163 31.39 -10.28 13.06
C GLU A 163 30.61 -9.13 12.42
N VAL A 164 30.84 -7.88 12.86
CA VAL A 164 30.16 -6.70 12.29
C VAL A 164 30.51 -6.52 10.80
N GLU A 165 31.75 -6.74 10.40
CA GLU A 165 32.19 -6.62 9.00
C GLU A 165 31.59 -7.73 8.13
N ARG A 166 31.47 -8.95 8.66
CA ARG A 166 30.83 -10.08 8.00
C ARG A 166 29.31 -9.91 7.88
N GLU A 167 28.67 -9.35 8.90
CA GLU A 167 27.22 -9.14 8.94
C GLU A 167 26.76 -7.85 8.26
N ALA A 168 27.62 -6.82 8.14
CA ALA A 168 27.29 -5.55 7.49
C ALA A 168 26.68 -5.70 6.07
N PRO A 169 27.28 -6.45 5.12
CA PRO A 169 26.69 -6.63 3.79
C PRO A 169 25.36 -7.40 3.84
N ASN A 170 25.22 -8.36 4.76
CA ASN A 170 23.98 -9.10 4.95
C ASN A 170 22.86 -8.19 5.48
N ASN A 171 23.16 -7.29 6.41
CA ASN A 171 22.18 -6.35 6.96
C ASN A 171 21.67 -5.36 5.90
N VAL A 172 22.55 -4.85 5.02
CA VAL A 172 22.12 -4.00 3.89
C VAL A 172 21.23 -4.77 2.93
N PHE A 173 21.57 -6.01 2.61
CA PHE A 173 20.74 -6.87 1.75
C PHE A 173 19.35 -7.07 2.35
N VAL A 174 19.25 -7.36 3.66
CA VAL A 174 17.97 -7.52 4.37
C VAL A 174 17.12 -6.25 4.28
N ILE A 175 17.71 -5.07 4.49
CA ILE A 175 17.00 -3.77 4.35
C ILE A 175 16.45 -3.60 2.93
N ILE A 176 17.23 -3.91 1.90
CA ILE A 176 16.79 -3.82 0.50
C ILE A 176 15.63 -4.77 0.23
N VAL A 177 15.73 -6.03 0.68
CA VAL A 177 14.67 -7.04 0.49
C VAL A 177 13.38 -6.59 1.17
N PHE A 178 13.45 -6.09 2.41
CA PHE A 178 12.27 -5.55 3.10
C PHE A 178 11.71 -4.31 2.40
N GLY A 179 12.55 -3.44 1.85
CA GLY A 179 12.13 -2.29 1.05
C GLY A 179 11.36 -2.71 -0.22
N VAL A 180 11.89 -3.68 -0.97
CA VAL A 180 11.22 -4.22 -2.17
C VAL A 180 9.91 -4.90 -1.81
N LEU A 181 9.90 -5.72 -0.75
CA LEU A 181 8.69 -6.39 -0.28
C LEU A 181 7.62 -5.37 0.15
N GLY A 182 8.03 -4.32 0.87
CA GLY A 182 7.17 -3.21 1.28
C GLY A 182 6.54 -2.50 0.07
N MET A 183 7.35 -2.18 -0.94
CA MET A 183 6.87 -1.56 -2.19
C MET A 183 5.84 -2.46 -2.90
N ILE A 184 6.11 -3.75 -3.01
CA ILE A 184 5.17 -4.72 -3.62
C ILE A 184 3.84 -4.74 -2.85
N LEU A 185 3.89 -4.78 -1.52
CA LEU A 185 2.70 -4.76 -0.68
C LEU A 185 1.91 -3.46 -0.81
N GLN A 186 2.57 -2.30 -0.89
CA GLN A 186 1.93 -1.00 -1.11
C GLN A 186 1.22 -0.92 -2.46
N VAL A 187 1.88 -1.36 -3.54
CA VAL A 187 1.27 -1.42 -4.88
C VAL A 187 0.05 -2.35 -4.87
N ALA A 188 0.17 -3.52 -4.25
CA ALA A 188 -0.93 -4.46 -4.11
C ALA A 188 -2.08 -3.84 -3.30
N ALA A 189 -1.80 -3.15 -2.19
CA ALA A 189 -2.80 -2.48 -1.36
C ALA A 189 -3.60 -1.44 -2.16
N VAL A 190 -2.92 -0.60 -2.93
CA VAL A 190 -3.55 0.43 -3.77
C VAL A 190 -4.42 -0.20 -4.86
N VAL A 191 -3.89 -1.21 -5.57
CA VAL A 191 -4.64 -1.92 -6.62
C VAL A 191 -5.90 -2.56 -6.03
N MET A 192 -5.79 -3.22 -4.87
CA MET A 192 -6.93 -3.88 -4.24
C MET A 192 -7.95 -2.89 -3.70
N ALA A 193 -7.52 -1.80 -3.05
CA ALA A 193 -8.40 -0.74 -2.57
C ALA A 193 -9.18 -0.09 -3.74
N CYS A 194 -8.51 0.21 -4.86
CA CYS A 194 -9.14 0.75 -6.07
C CYS A 194 -10.14 -0.24 -6.69
N ARG A 195 -9.82 -1.54 -6.72
CA ARG A 195 -10.74 -2.58 -7.23
C ARG A 195 -11.98 -2.71 -6.35
N LEU A 196 -11.82 -2.65 -5.03
CA LEU A 196 -12.94 -2.70 -4.09
C LEU A 196 -13.80 -1.41 -4.17
N ALA A 197 -13.17 -0.24 -4.30
CA ALA A 197 -13.88 1.04 -4.43
C ALA A 197 -14.75 1.09 -5.70
N ARG A 198 -14.20 0.68 -6.85
CA ARG A 198 -14.95 0.60 -8.12
C ARG A 198 -16.16 -0.32 -8.03
N ARG A 199 -16.05 -1.41 -7.26
CA ARG A 199 -17.16 -2.36 -7.04
C ARG A 199 -18.21 -1.80 -6.09
N ALA A 200 -17.81 -1.12 -5.02
CA ALA A 200 -18.73 -0.45 -4.10
C ALA A 200 -19.55 0.66 -4.79
N GLN A 201 -19.03 1.21 -5.89
CA GLN A 201 -19.73 2.19 -6.73
C GLN A 201 -20.60 1.55 -7.81
N GLN A 202 -20.50 0.25 -8.08
CA GLN A 202 -21.43 -0.39 -9.00
C GLN A 202 -22.81 -0.36 -8.34
N PRO A 203 -23.77 0.41 -8.88
CA PRO A 203 -25.13 0.30 -8.40
C PRO A 203 -25.52 -1.15 -8.59
N GLU A 204 -26.09 -1.75 -7.54
CA GLU A 204 -26.81 -3.01 -7.64
C GLU A 204 -27.59 -2.93 -8.95
N ARG A 205 -27.26 -3.76 -9.96
CA ARG A 205 -28.17 -3.97 -11.08
C ARG A 205 -29.40 -4.56 -10.41
N SER A 206 -30.31 -3.68 -9.98
CA SER A 206 -31.51 -4.11 -9.28
C SER A 206 -32.16 -5.14 -10.20
N PRO A 207 -32.59 -6.30 -9.67
CA PRO A 207 -33.44 -7.21 -10.44
C PRO A 207 -34.65 -6.47 -11.02
N LEU A 208 -35.08 -5.36 -10.40
CA LEU A 208 -36.08 -4.41 -10.90
C LEU A 208 -35.70 -3.68 -12.21
N ALA A 209 -34.41 -3.42 -12.48
CA ALA A 209 -33.97 -2.81 -13.75
C ALA A 209 -33.87 -3.86 -14.88
N ALA A 210 -33.64 -5.14 -14.53
CA ALA A 210 -33.75 -6.25 -15.46
C ALA A 210 -35.23 -6.57 -15.75
N GLU A 211 -36.11 -6.56 -14.74
CA GLU A 211 -37.56 -6.68 -14.92
C GLU A 211 -38.16 -5.47 -15.65
N ALA A 212 -37.69 -4.25 -15.42
CA ALA A 212 -38.14 -3.08 -16.18
C ALA A 212 -37.70 -3.16 -17.65
N LYS A 213 -36.53 -3.74 -17.96
CA LYS A 213 -36.10 -4.00 -19.34
C LYS A 213 -36.85 -5.17 -19.99
N LEU A 214 -37.16 -6.24 -19.26
CA LEU A 214 -38.00 -7.34 -19.75
C LEU A 214 -39.47 -6.89 -19.94
N GLY A 215 -40.00 -6.10 -19.01
CA GLY A 215 -41.35 -5.52 -19.08
C GLY A 215 -41.49 -4.46 -20.17
N ALA A 216 -40.48 -3.61 -20.37
CA ALA A 216 -40.47 -2.66 -21.49
C ALA A 216 -40.32 -3.35 -22.85
N SER A 217 -39.56 -4.45 -22.93
CA SER A 217 -39.45 -5.26 -24.16
C SER A 217 -40.75 -6.02 -24.45
N GLY A 218 -41.43 -6.53 -23.42
CA GLY A 218 -42.75 -7.17 -23.54
C GLY A 218 -43.87 -6.20 -23.91
N ALA A 219 -43.88 -4.99 -23.34
CA ALA A 219 -44.83 -3.93 -23.70
C ALA A 219 -44.61 -3.39 -25.12
N ALA A 220 -43.35 -3.27 -25.56
CA ALA A 220 -43.02 -2.88 -26.94
C ALA A 220 -43.42 -3.98 -27.96
N ALA A 221 -43.24 -5.26 -27.63
CA ALA A 221 -43.70 -6.37 -28.46
C ALA A 221 -45.24 -6.47 -28.51
N ALA A 222 -45.93 -6.22 -27.40
CA ALA A 222 -47.40 -6.17 -27.35
C ALA A 222 -47.96 -4.95 -28.11
N ALA A 223 -47.31 -3.79 -28.05
CA ALA A 223 -47.68 -2.62 -28.85
C ALA A 223 -47.45 -2.82 -30.35
N ALA A 224 -46.40 -3.55 -30.75
CA ALA A 224 -46.16 -3.94 -32.14
C ALA A 224 -47.21 -4.96 -32.64
N ALA A 225 -47.63 -5.91 -31.80
CA ALA A 225 -48.70 -6.86 -32.14
C ALA A 225 -50.09 -6.19 -32.22
N ALA A 226 -50.39 -5.24 -31.32
CA ALA A 226 -51.63 -4.47 -31.36
C ALA A 226 -51.66 -3.46 -32.53
N GLY A 227 -50.51 -2.92 -32.92
CA GLY A 227 -50.37 -2.08 -34.11
C GLY A 227 -50.60 -2.85 -35.41
N MET A 228 -50.20 -4.13 -35.47
CA MET A 228 -50.38 -4.97 -36.67
C MET A 228 -51.83 -5.46 -36.85
N PHE A 229 -52.58 -5.65 -35.75
CA PHE A 229 -54.01 -6.01 -35.82
C PHE A 229 -54.92 -4.86 -36.28
N ASN A 230 -54.49 -3.60 -36.11
CA ASN A 230 -55.30 -2.44 -36.49
C ASN A 230 -55.23 -2.12 -37.99
N TYR A 231 -54.20 -2.61 -38.72
CA TYR A 231 -54.12 -2.46 -40.17
C TYR A 231 -54.97 -3.48 -40.95
N THR A 232 -55.35 -4.61 -40.35
CA THR A 232 -56.21 -5.60 -41.01
C THR A 232 -57.71 -5.33 -40.88
N CYS A 233 -58.15 -4.46 -39.95
CA CYS A 233 -59.58 -4.21 -39.75
C CYS A 233 -60.12 -3.00 -40.55
N VAL A 234 -59.27 -2.07 -40.99
CA VAL A 234 -59.70 -0.88 -41.77
C VAL A 234 -59.76 -1.16 -43.29
N ALA A 235 -59.17 -2.24 -43.77
CA ALA A 235 -59.18 -2.61 -45.19
C ALA A 235 -60.48 -3.29 -45.69
N ALA A 236 -61.42 -3.66 -44.80
CA ALA A 236 -62.61 -4.44 -45.17
C ALA A 236 -63.92 -3.64 -45.34
N ARG A 237 -63.90 -2.29 -45.26
CA ARG A 237 -65.13 -1.45 -45.28
C ARG A 237 -65.15 -0.33 -46.33
N ARG A 238 -64.70 -0.61 -47.56
CA ARG A 238 -65.03 0.24 -48.72
C ARG A 238 -65.55 -0.62 -49.88
N ARG A 239 -66.86 -0.89 -49.87
CA ARG A 239 -67.60 -1.17 -51.12
C ARG A 239 -68.19 0.16 -51.63
N PRO A 240 -68.02 0.50 -52.91
CA PRO A 240 -68.51 1.76 -53.48
C PRO A 240 -70.04 1.73 -53.66
N PRO A 241 -70.71 2.89 -53.66
CA PRO A 241 -72.09 2.99 -54.11
C PRO A 241 -72.14 2.85 -55.63
N ALA A 242 -72.88 1.86 -56.14
CA ALA A 242 -73.27 1.80 -57.54
C ALA A 242 -74.42 2.80 -57.75
N ALA A 243 -74.10 3.88 -58.45
CA ALA A 243 -75.06 4.83 -58.98
C ALA A 243 -75.64 4.32 -60.31
N GLY A 244 -76.94 4.53 -60.50
CA GLY A 244 -77.53 4.81 -61.81
C GLY A 244 -78.20 3.66 -62.55
N ARG A 245 -79.55 3.71 -62.61
CA ARG A 245 -80.24 3.88 -63.90
C ARG A 245 -81.62 4.50 -63.72
N THR A 246 -81.81 5.58 -64.45
CA THR A 246 -83.04 6.30 -64.76
C THR A 246 -83.92 5.54 -65.77
N SER A 247 -85.17 5.98 -65.82
CA SER A 247 -86.31 5.66 -66.72
C SER A 247 -87.00 4.32 -66.51
#